data_AF-A0A0S8K542-F1
#
_entry.id   AF-A0A0S8K542-F1
#
_cell.length_a   1.000
_cell.length_b   1.000
_cell.length_c   1.000
_cell.angle_alpha   90.00
_cell.angle_beta   90.00
_cell.angle_gamma   90.00
#
_symmetry.space_group_name_H-M   'P 1'
#
loop_
_entity.id
_entity.type
_entity.pdbx_description
1 polymer ?
#
loop_
_entity_poly.entity_id
_entity_poly.type
_entity_poly.pdbx_seq_one_letter_code
_entity_poly.pdbx_strand_id
1 'polypeptide(L)'
;MYRLSASAWIRTWWMVLLFSVVKLLLHLLTNTNYELQRDAFMYIDLGNHLAWGYHSVPPSIAVFANIARFLLGDTTFAIRL
;
A
#
# COMPACT_ATOMS: atom_id res chain seq x y z
N MET A 1 12.85 9.42 32.70
CA MET A 1 11.81 9.36 31.66
C MET A 1 11.65 10.76 31.07
N TYR A 2 12.31 11.06 29.95
CA TYR A 2 12.29 12.40 29.34
C TYR A 2 10.94 12.61 28.63
N ARG A 3 10.11 13.54 29.15
CA ARG A 3 8.90 13.99 28.45
C ARG A 3 9.31 15.01 27.39
N LEU A 4 9.12 14.66 26.12
CA LEU A 4 9.26 15.61 25.02
C LEU A 4 8.18 16.71 25.12
N SER A 5 8.57 17.95 24.88
CA SER A 5 7.66 19.10 24.78
C SER A 5 6.66 18.90 23.62
N ALA A 6 5.43 19.41 23.74
CA ALA A 6 4.43 19.37 22.67
C ALA A 6 4.97 19.92 21.34
N SER A 7 5.83 20.94 21.38
CA SER A 7 6.48 21.50 20.19
C SER A 7 7.47 20.53 19.53
N ALA A 8 8.13 19.67 20.32
CA ALA A 8 9.03 18.65 19.80
C ALA A 8 8.26 17.54 19.08
N TRP A 9 7.13 17.11 19.65
CA TRP A 9 6.22 16.17 18.99
C TRP A 9 5.73 16.70 17.64
N ILE A 10 5.25 17.94 17.60
CA ILE A 10 4.77 18.58 16.36
C ILE A 10 5.88 18.61 15.30
N ARG A 11 7.12 18.98 15.66
CA ARG A 11 8.25 18.96 14.73
C ARG A 11 8.53 17.56 14.19
N THR A 12 8.50 16.53 15.04
CA THR A 12 8.69 15.14 14.60
C THR A 12 7.61 14.71 13.63
N TRP A 13 6.34 15.00 13.92
CA TRP A 13 5.23 14.67 13.02
C TRP A 13 5.32 15.38 11.67
N TRP A 14 5.73 16.65 11.65
CA TRP A 14 6.00 17.37 10.40
C TRP A 14 7.11 16.73 9.56
N MET A 15 8.18 16.27 10.21
CA MET A 15 9.24 15.53 9.53
C MET A 15 8.71 14.22 8.94
N VAL A 16 7.93 13.45 9.70
CA VAL A 16 7.31 12.20 9.21
C VAL A 16 6.41 12.49 8.01
N LEU A 17 5.53 13.49 8.10
CA LEU A 17 4.66 13.89 6.99
C LEU A 17 5.45 14.27 5.74
N LEU A 18 6.52 15.08 5.90
CA LEU A 18 7.38 15.45 4.78
C LEU A 18 7.97 14.22 4.09
N PHE A 19 8.57 13.30 4.83
CA PHE A 19 9.15 12.08 4.26
C PHE A 19 8.10 11.16 3.62
N SER A 20 6.93 11.01 4.24
CA SER A 20 5.83 10.22 3.69
C SER A 20 5.31 10.79 2.37
N VAL A 21 5.13 12.11 2.28
CA VAL A 21 4.71 12.79 1.05
C VAL A 21 5.76 12.65 -0.04
N VAL A 22 7.03 12.88 0.27
CA VAL A 22 8.13 12.71 -0.69
C VAL A 22 8.18 11.27 -1.21
N LYS A 23 8.08 10.26 -0.32
CA LYS A 23 8.03 8.84 -0.72
C LYS A 23 6.83 8.56 -1.64
N LEU A 24 5.65 9.09 -1.31
CA LEU A 24 4.44 8.86 -2.10
C LEU A 24 4.56 9.47 -3.49
N LEU A 25 5.08 10.69 -3.60
CA LEU A 25 5.30 11.35 -4.90
C LEU A 25 6.29 10.56 -5.75
N LEU A 26 7.41 10.10 -5.18
CA LEU A 26 8.36 9.25 -5.89
C LEU A 26 7.73 7.95 -6.37
N HIS A 27 6.89 7.31 -5.54
CA HIS A 27 6.14 6.10 -5.94
C HIS A 27 5.23 6.39 -7.12
N LEU A 28 4.41 7.44 -7.05
CA LEU A 28 3.47 7.81 -8.12
C LEU A 28 4.18 8.18 -9.43
N LEU A 29 5.30 8.89 -9.36
CA LEU A 29 6.09 9.28 -10.54
C LEU A 29 6.78 8.09 -11.22
N THR A 30 7.08 7.03 -10.46
CA THR A 30 7.81 5.85 -10.98
C THR A 30 6.92 4.64 -11.23
N ASN A 31 5.63 4.70 -10.86
CA ASN A 31 4.70 3.57 -10.84
C ASN A 31 4.47 2.89 -12.21
N THR A 32 4.76 3.59 -13.30
CA THR A 32 4.58 3.10 -14.68
C THR A 32 5.84 2.47 -15.27
N ASN A 33 6.99 2.57 -14.60
CA ASN A 33 8.29 2.19 -15.15
C ASN A 33 8.67 0.72 -14.92
N TYR A 34 7.83 -0.05 -14.23
CA TYR A 34 8.10 -1.43 -13.86
C TYR A 34 6.90 -2.32 -14.16
N GLU A 35 7.15 -3.61 -14.36
CA GLU A 35 6.11 -4.62 -14.57
C GLU A 35 5.46 -5.05 -13.26
N LEU A 36 4.37 -5.82 -13.35
CA LEU A 36 3.75 -6.41 -12.16
C LEU A 36 4.58 -7.61 -11.69
N GLN A 37 4.89 -7.62 -10.39
CA GLN A 37 5.48 -8.80 -9.75
C GLN A 37 4.47 -9.96 -9.73
N ARG A 38 4.98 -11.19 -9.79
CA ARG A 38 4.19 -12.44 -9.73
C ARG A 38 3.09 -12.41 -8.65
N ASP A 39 3.43 -11.89 -7.48
CA ASP A 39 2.52 -11.89 -6.33
C ASP A 39 1.29 -10.99 -6.53
N ALA A 40 1.38 -9.96 -7.38
CA ALA A 40 0.23 -9.13 -7.72
C ALA A 40 -0.87 -9.95 -8.40
N PHE A 41 -0.50 -10.88 -9.29
CA PHE A 41 -1.46 -11.79 -9.93
C PHE A 41 -2.07 -12.77 -8.93
N MET A 42 -1.28 -13.26 -7.97
CA MET A 42 -1.78 -14.10 -6.88
C MET A 42 -2.82 -13.36 -6.03
N TYR A 43 -2.62 -12.07 -5.72
CA TYR A 43 -3.59 -11.29 -4.95
C TYR A 43 -4.88 -11.00 -5.71
N ILE A 44 -4.78 -10.75 -7.02
CA ILE A 44 -5.95 -10.57 -7.90
C ILE A 44 -6.79 -11.86 -7.94
N ASP A 45 -6.13 -13.00 -8.14
CA ASP A 45 -6.80 -14.31 -8.16
C ASP A 45 -7.44 -14.64 -6.80
N LEU A 46 -6.72 -14.37 -5.70
CA LEU A 46 -7.23 -14.53 -4.34
C LEU A 46 -8.45 -13.64 -4.07
N GLY A 47 -8.53 -12.45 -4.67
CA GLY A 47 -9.70 -11.58 -4.59
C GLY A 47 -10.91 -12.15 -5.36
N ASN A 48 -10.68 -12.73 -6.54
CA ASN A 48 -11.75 -13.31 -7.37
C ASN A 48 -12.31 -14.61 -6.76
N HIS A 49 -11.44 -15.42 -6.17
CA HIS A 49 -11.79 -16.63 -5.44
C HIS A 49 -11.43 -16.41 -3.98
N LEU A 50 -12.33 -15.77 -3.23
CA LEU A 50 -12.12 -15.40 -1.83
C LEU A 50 -11.92 -16.67 -0.97
N ALA A 51 -10.72 -17.23 -1.03
CA ALA A 51 -10.27 -18.33 -0.22
C ALA A 51 -9.79 -17.76 1.12
N TRP A 52 -9.72 -18.60 2.14
CA TRP A 52 -9.28 -18.21 3.48
C TRP A 52 -7.77 -17.90 3.58
N GLY A 53 -7.14 -17.48 2.49
CA GLY A 53 -5.70 -17.35 2.31
C GLY A 53 -5.08 -18.59 1.66
N TYR A 54 -3.99 -18.39 0.92
CA TYR A 54 -3.08 -19.48 0.58
C TYR A 54 -2.15 -19.76 1.77
N HIS A 55 -1.43 -20.87 1.74
CA HIS A 55 -0.51 -21.26 2.83
C HIS A 55 0.45 -20.13 3.28
N SER A 56 0.81 -19.24 2.36
CA SER A 56 1.76 -18.14 2.56
C SER A 56 1.13 -16.78 2.92
N VAL A 57 -0.20 -16.60 2.84
CA VAL A 57 -0.83 -15.28 2.97
C VAL A 57 -2.16 -15.32 3.74
N PRO A 58 -2.40 -14.37 4.66
CA PRO A 58 -3.66 -14.30 5.40
C PRO A 58 -4.84 -13.92 4.48
N PRO A 59 -6.08 -14.33 4.83
CA PRO A 59 -7.29 -14.04 4.05
C PRO A 59 -7.57 -12.55 3.89
N SER A 60 -7.11 -11.72 4.83
CA SER A 60 -7.31 -10.28 4.79
C SER A 60 -6.71 -9.63 3.55
N ILE A 61 -5.66 -10.21 2.95
CA ILE A 61 -5.05 -9.70 1.72
C ILE A 61 -6.05 -9.72 0.55
N ALA A 62 -6.87 -10.76 0.45
CA ALA A 62 -7.93 -10.86 -0.56
C ALA A 62 -8.92 -9.70 -0.48
N VAL A 63 -9.31 -9.36 0.76
CA VAL A 63 -10.27 -8.29 1.06
C VAL A 63 -9.69 -6.94 0.68
N PHE A 64 -8.44 -6.65 1.08
CA PHE A 64 -7.78 -5.41 0.73
C PHE A 64 -7.56 -5.27 -0.77
N ALA A 65 -7.17 -6.35 -1.46
CA ALA A 65 -7.00 -6.36 -2.91
C ALA A 65 -8.33 -6.04 -3.63
N ASN A 66 -9.44 -6.64 -3.21
CA ASN A 66 -10.76 -6.33 -3.77
C ASN A 66 -11.21 -4.90 -3.49
N ILE A 67 -10.99 -4.39 -2.28
CA ILE A 67 -11.32 -2.98 -1.95
C ILE A 67 -10.50 -2.03 -2.83
N ALA A 68 -9.19 -2.27 -2.98
CA ALA A 68 -8.32 -1.45 -3.82
C ALA A 68 -8.78 -1.47 -5.28
N ARG A 69 -9.06 -2.65 -5.84
CA ARG A 69 -9.57 -2.82 -7.22
C ARG A 69 -10.94 -2.18 -7.40
N PHE A 70 -11.82 -2.26 -6.40
CA PHE A 70 -13.14 -1.61 -6.44
C PHE A 70 -13.03 -0.09 -6.45
N LEU A 71 -12.11 0.49 -5.67
CA LEU A 71 -11.96 1.94 -5.56
C LEU A 71 -11.11 2.57 -6.68
N LEU A 72 -10.08 1.86 -7.14
CA LEU A 72 -9.05 2.39 -8.05
C LEU A 72 -9.10 1.74 -9.45
N GLY A 73 -9.83 0.63 -9.61
CA GLY A 73 -9.95 -0.15 -10.84
C GLY A 73 -8.86 -1.22 -11.01
N ASP A 74 -8.93 -1.93 -12.13
CA ASP A 74 -8.04 -3.05 -12.48
C ASP A 74 -6.82 -2.65 -13.35
N THR A 75 -6.48 -1.36 -13.40
CA THR A 75 -5.31 -0.92 -14.19
C THR A 75 -4.02 -1.36 -13.52
N THR A 76 -2.96 -1.59 -14.30
CA THR A 76 -1.63 -1.93 -13.76
C THR A 76 -1.09 -0.83 -12.84
N PHE A 77 -1.51 0.43 -13.07
CA PHE A 77 -1.19 1.54 -12.19
C PHE A 77 -1.87 1.39 -10.83
N ALA A 78 -3.18 1.13 -10.82
CA ALA A 78 -3.98 0.97 -9.61
C ALA A 78 -3.53 -0.24 -8.77
N ILE A 79 -3.19 -1.36 -9.41
CA ILE A 79 -2.75 -2.58 -8.74
C ILE A 79 -1.40 -2.42 -8.02
N ARG A 80 -0.53 -1.49 -8.47
CA ARG A 80 0.77 -1.21 -7.84
C ARG A 80 0.74 -0.10 -6.79
N LEU A 81 -0.35 0.64 -6.70
CA LEU A 81 -0.49 1.77 -5.77
C LEU A 81 -0.72 1.28 -4.34
#